data_AF-A0A915HH10-F1
#
_entry.id   AF-A0A915HH10-F1
#
_cell.length_a   1.000
_cell.length_b   1.000
_cell.length_c   1.000
_cell.angle_alpha   90.00
_cell.angle_beta   90.00
_cell.angle_gamma   90.00
#
_symmetry.space_group_name_H-M   'P 1'
#
loop_
_entity.id
_entity.type
_entity.pdbx_description
1 polymer ?
#
loop_
_entity_poly.entity_id
_entity_poly.type
_entity_poly.pdbx_seq_one_letter_code
_entity_poly.pdbx_strand_id
1 'polypeptide(L)'
;MCLFQSIPQSTAQLSFSPSESPVKESDPENSRKNSMPEAKRPKILPEEALSLTKKSAGDILQDYQSCLEEVLTWLLDAEETLKHMSDVESTELSKIKQQFKQHEDFMVNLTRNQSGIGDVLNKAGALLATDRLNEDEKSAIRKQVYMLNDKWEEIRMSAMQRQTK
;
A
#
# COMPACT_ATOMS: atom_id res chain seq x y z
N MET A 1 -2.66 -14.04 21.71
CA MET A 1 -2.71 -14.67 20.36
C MET A 1 -2.58 -13.54 19.35
N CYS A 2 -1.44 -13.40 18.69
CA CYS A 2 -1.26 -12.37 17.66
C CYS A 2 -2.08 -12.77 16.42
N LEU A 3 -3.08 -11.98 16.06
CA LEU A 3 -3.90 -12.20 14.87
C LEU A 3 -3.11 -11.72 13.65
N PHE A 4 -2.36 -12.62 13.05
CA PHE A 4 -1.65 -12.37 11.81
C PHE A 4 -2.64 -12.48 10.64
N GLN A 5 -3.26 -11.37 10.28
CA GLN A 5 -4.24 -11.33 9.19
C GLN A 5 -3.52 -11.37 7.84
N SER A 6 -3.96 -12.26 6.95
CA SER A 6 -3.58 -12.19 5.54
C SER A 6 -3.95 -10.83 4.98
N ILE A 7 -3.05 -10.23 4.22
CA ILE A 7 -3.38 -9.03 3.46
C ILE A 7 -4.41 -9.45 2.40
N PRO A 8 -5.54 -8.74 2.26
CA PRO A 8 -6.53 -9.09 1.25
C PRO A 8 -5.86 -9.08 -0.13
N GLN A 9 -6.03 -10.17 -0.90
CA GLN A 9 -5.56 -10.32 -2.30
C GLN A 9 -6.28 -9.37 -3.28
N SER A 10 -6.53 -8.12 -2.90
CA SER A 10 -7.28 -7.13 -3.68
C SER A 10 -6.45 -6.57 -4.85
N THR A 11 -5.72 -7.44 -5.54
CA THR A 11 -5.35 -7.24 -6.95
C THR A 11 -6.54 -7.56 -7.86
N ALA A 12 -7.57 -8.24 -7.34
CA ALA A 12 -8.77 -8.64 -8.10
C ALA A 12 -9.87 -7.57 -8.25
N GLN A 13 -9.73 -6.38 -7.64
CA GLN A 13 -10.77 -5.32 -7.67
C GLN A 13 -10.37 -4.06 -8.48
N LEU A 14 -9.38 -4.16 -9.37
CA LEU A 14 -9.22 -3.21 -10.49
C LEU A 14 -10.07 -3.67 -11.68
N SER A 15 -11.32 -4.07 -11.40
CA SER A 15 -12.31 -4.48 -12.40
C SER A 15 -12.92 -3.25 -13.07
N PHE A 16 -12.31 -2.91 -14.20
CA PHE A 16 -12.92 -2.45 -15.45
C PHE A 16 -14.46 -2.27 -15.48
N SER A 17 -14.90 -1.07 -15.87
CA SER A 17 -16.17 -0.86 -16.57
C SER A 17 -16.01 0.30 -17.55
N PRO A 18 -16.05 0.05 -18.88
CA PRO A 18 -16.13 1.11 -19.88
C PRO A 18 -17.60 1.41 -20.12
N SER A 19 -18.05 2.62 -19.83
CA SER A 19 -19.36 3.09 -20.32
C SER A 19 -19.18 4.39 -21.08
N GLU A 20 -19.20 4.26 -22.40
CA GLU A 20 -19.42 5.33 -23.36
C GLU A 20 -20.90 5.78 -23.31
N SER A 21 -21.08 7.09 -23.14
CA SER A 21 -22.12 7.94 -23.78
C SER A 21 -23.60 7.80 -23.35
N PRO A 22 -24.51 8.71 -23.75
CA PRO A 22 -24.50 10.18 -23.72
C PRO A 22 -25.83 10.75 -23.17
N VAL A 23 -25.82 11.80 -22.32
CA VAL A 23 -27.08 12.49 -21.94
C VAL A 23 -27.19 13.83 -22.64
N LYS A 24 -28.07 13.86 -23.66
CA LYS A 24 -28.75 15.06 -24.14
C LYS A 24 -30.02 15.21 -23.31
N GLU A 25 -30.21 16.34 -22.63
CA GLU A 25 -31.55 16.92 -22.53
C GLU A 25 -31.47 18.41 -22.21
N SER A 26 -32.29 19.16 -22.93
CA SER A 26 -32.30 20.60 -23.12
C SER A 26 -33.49 21.24 -22.40
N ASP A 27 -33.24 22.43 -21.85
CA ASP A 27 -34.15 23.50 -21.38
C ASP A 27 -35.09 23.26 -20.18
N PRO A 28 -35.23 24.31 -19.35
CA PRO A 28 -36.53 24.98 -19.31
C PRO A 28 -36.45 26.51 -19.47
N GLU A 29 -37.29 27.04 -20.36
CA GLU A 29 -37.87 28.41 -20.35
C GLU A 29 -38.68 28.63 -19.05
N ASN A 30 -38.91 29.81 -18.45
CA ASN A 30 -38.67 31.22 -18.75
C ASN A 30 -39.18 32.04 -17.53
N SER A 31 -38.61 33.23 -17.33
CA SER A 31 -39.18 34.43 -16.68
C SER A 31 -39.12 34.57 -15.16
N ARG A 32 -38.24 35.46 -14.68
CA ARG A 32 -38.65 36.82 -14.27
C ARG A 32 -37.46 37.77 -14.01
N LYS A 33 -37.70 39.01 -14.45
CA LYS A 33 -36.84 40.21 -14.50
C LYS A 33 -36.44 40.72 -13.10
N ASN A 34 -35.21 41.23 -12.92
CA ASN A 34 -34.91 42.68 -12.76
C ASN A 34 -33.47 42.99 -12.29
N SER A 35 -32.91 44.02 -12.94
CA SER A 35 -32.00 45.08 -12.48
C SER A 35 -30.70 44.78 -11.71
N MET A 36 -29.62 45.16 -12.39
CA MET A 36 -28.30 45.57 -11.88
C MET A 36 -28.41 46.74 -10.88
N PRO A 37 -27.44 46.87 -9.94
CA PRO A 37 -26.47 47.94 -10.15
C PRO A 37 -25.01 47.55 -9.85
N GLU A 38 -24.14 48.32 -10.48
CA GLU A 38 -22.69 48.26 -10.51
C GLU A 38 -22.05 48.67 -9.16
N ALA A 39 -21.11 47.87 -8.64
CA ALA A 39 -20.21 48.30 -7.56
C ALA A 39 -18.85 47.55 -7.57
N LYS A 40 -17.85 48.23 -8.15
CA LYS A 40 -16.40 48.22 -7.91
C LYS A 40 -15.79 47.10 -7.04
N ARG A 41 -14.89 46.32 -7.65
CA ARG A 41 -13.81 45.55 -6.98
C ARG A 41 -12.74 46.49 -6.39
N PRO A 42 -12.07 46.13 -5.28
CA PRO A 42 -10.66 45.75 -5.41
C PRO A 42 -10.16 44.60 -4.48
N LYS A 43 -9.24 43.77 -5.03
CA LYS A 43 -8.06 43.08 -4.43
C LYS A 43 -8.33 42.04 -3.31
N ILE A 44 -8.18 40.72 -3.47
CA ILE A 44 -6.93 39.90 -3.53
C ILE A 44 -5.97 40.35 -2.38
N LEU A 45 -5.54 39.59 -1.34
CA LEU A 45 -5.29 38.16 -1.07
C LEU A 45 -4.93 38.02 0.43
N PRO A 46 -5.15 36.87 1.10
CA PRO A 46 -4.14 36.34 2.02
C PRO A 46 -3.52 35.10 1.39
N GLU A 47 -2.30 35.23 0.85
CA GLU A 47 -1.56 34.13 0.20
C GLU A 47 -0.61 33.39 1.14
N GLU A 48 -1.00 33.22 2.41
CA GLU A 48 -0.12 32.58 3.40
C GLU A 48 -0.79 31.45 4.20
N ALA A 49 -1.87 30.84 3.70
CA ALA A 49 -2.55 29.78 4.46
C ALA A 49 -2.79 28.46 3.73
N LEU A 50 -2.25 28.23 2.52
CA LEU A 50 -2.43 26.94 1.81
C LEU A 50 -1.20 26.56 0.96
N SER A 51 -0.01 26.55 1.53
CA SER A 51 1.12 25.77 0.99
C SER A 51 1.18 24.36 1.63
N LEU A 52 0.02 23.74 1.82
CA LEU A 52 -0.06 22.32 2.22
C LEU A 52 0.05 21.46 0.95
N THR A 53 1.29 21.36 0.46
CA THR A 53 1.88 20.32 -0.40
C THR A 53 0.90 19.47 -1.23
N LYS A 54 0.60 19.88 -2.46
CA LYS A 54 0.21 18.92 -3.50
C LYS A 54 1.47 18.09 -3.84
N LYS A 55 1.64 16.93 -3.21
CA LYS A 55 2.70 15.97 -3.60
C LYS A 55 2.56 15.68 -5.09
N SER A 56 3.64 15.85 -5.85
CA SER A 56 3.69 15.50 -7.26
C SER A 56 3.61 13.98 -7.41
N ALA A 57 3.15 13.48 -8.56
CA ALA A 57 3.20 12.05 -8.85
C ALA A 57 4.64 11.51 -8.83
N GLY A 58 5.63 12.36 -9.13
CA GLY A 58 7.05 12.02 -8.97
C GLY A 58 7.43 11.77 -7.50
N ASP A 59 6.94 12.60 -6.58
CA ASP A 59 7.19 12.44 -5.14
C ASP A 59 6.54 11.16 -4.61
N ILE A 60 5.31 10.86 -5.07
CA ILE A 60 4.60 9.63 -4.69
C ILE A 60 5.32 8.39 -5.24
N LEU A 61 5.88 8.47 -6.46
CA LEU A 61 6.64 7.37 -7.05
C LEU A 61 7.94 7.13 -6.30
N GLN A 62 8.65 8.20 -5.94
CA GLN A 62 9.86 8.09 -5.12
C GLN A 62 9.55 7.50 -3.74
N ASP A 63 8.52 8.00 -3.06
CA ASP A 63 8.05 7.47 -1.78
C ASP A 63 7.68 5.98 -1.86
N TYR A 64 7.06 5.55 -2.97
CA TYR A 64 6.74 4.15 -3.22
C TYR A 64 8.00 3.31 -3.39
N GLN A 65 8.95 3.75 -4.22
CA GLN A 65 10.19 3.01 -4.48
C GLN A 65 11.02 2.84 -3.21
N SER A 66 11.21 3.91 -2.42
CA SER A 66 11.94 3.83 -1.15
C SER A 66 11.27 2.89 -0.16
N CYS A 67 9.94 3.00 0.00
CA CYS A 67 9.20 2.12 0.90
C CYS A 67 9.24 0.65 0.44
N LEU A 68 9.14 0.41 -0.88
CA LEU A 68 9.25 -0.92 -1.46
C LEU A 68 10.64 -1.53 -1.21
N GLU A 69 11.71 -0.76 -1.39
CA GLU A 69 13.09 -1.22 -1.16
C GLU A 69 13.30 -1.62 0.30
N GLU A 70 12.91 -0.76 1.25
CA GLU A 70 13.00 -1.05 2.69
C GLU A 70 12.28 -2.36 3.06
N VAL A 71 11.08 -2.55 2.53
CA VAL A 71 10.30 -3.77 2.78
C VAL A 71 10.92 -5.00 2.12
N LEU A 72 11.47 -4.87 0.90
CA LEU A 72 12.13 -5.98 0.22
C LEU A 72 13.42 -6.41 0.94
N THR A 73 14.25 -5.46 1.37
CA THR A 73 15.44 -5.76 2.18
C THR A 73 15.04 -6.50 3.45
N TRP A 74 14.02 -6.00 4.15
CA TRP A 74 13.52 -6.66 5.34
C TRP A 74 12.96 -8.08 5.06
N LEU A 75 12.22 -8.29 3.97
CA LEU A 75 11.72 -9.61 3.59
C LEU A 75 12.85 -10.60 3.30
N LEU A 76 13.93 -10.16 2.67
CA LEU A 76 15.13 -10.98 2.44
C LEU A 76 15.79 -11.38 3.76
N ASP A 77 15.97 -10.43 4.68
CA ASP A 77 16.53 -10.71 6.01
C ASP A 77 15.62 -11.65 6.83
N ALA A 78 14.30 -11.48 6.72
CA ALA A 78 13.32 -12.33 7.39
C ALA A 78 13.33 -13.76 6.84
N GLU A 79 13.43 -13.91 5.51
CA GLU A 79 13.60 -15.21 4.87
C GLU A 79 14.90 -15.89 5.30
N GLU A 80 16.01 -15.15 5.31
CA GLU A 80 17.30 -15.66 5.76
C GLU A 80 17.23 -16.11 7.22
N THR A 81 16.60 -15.31 8.07
CA THR A 81 16.37 -15.63 9.48
C THR A 81 15.58 -16.94 9.61
N LEU A 82 14.47 -17.09 8.87
CA LEU A 82 13.68 -18.32 8.89
C LEU A 82 14.49 -19.54 8.42
N LYS A 83 15.33 -19.40 7.39
CA LYS A 83 16.19 -20.49 6.89
C LYS A 83 17.23 -20.93 7.93
N HIS A 84 17.81 -19.99 8.66
CA HIS A 84 18.82 -20.27 9.68
C HIS A 84 18.24 -20.82 10.98
N MET A 85 16.96 -20.55 11.23
CA MET A 85 16.26 -21.17 12.34
C MET A 85 15.91 -22.63 11.98
N SER A 86 16.90 -23.51 12.07
CA SER A 86 16.82 -24.95 11.74
C SER A 86 15.68 -25.70 12.46
N ASP A 87 15.34 -26.88 11.93
CA ASP A 87 14.32 -27.77 12.51
C ASP A 87 14.70 -28.14 13.95
N VAL A 88 13.70 -28.34 14.81
CA VAL A 88 13.88 -28.63 16.25
C VAL A 88 14.34 -30.08 16.42
N GLU A 89 15.55 -30.40 15.96
CA GLU A 89 16.15 -31.74 16.09
C GLU A 89 16.98 -31.87 17.38
N SER A 90 16.68 -31.09 18.41
CA SER A 90 17.41 -31.13 19.68
C SER A 90 16.57 -31.72 20.79
N THR A 91 17.12 -32.68 21.53
CA THR A 91 16.49 -33.28 22.72
C THR A 91 16.76 -32.48 23.99
N GLU A 92 17.60 -31.44 23.92
CA GLU A 92 17.94 -30.59 25.05
C GLU A 92 16.90 -29.48 25.26
N LEU A 93 16.19 -29.54 26.40
CA LEU A 93 15.15 -28.58 26.77
C LEU A 93 15.62 -27.12 26.69
N SER A 94 16.86 -26.83 27.06
CA SER A 94 17.42 -25.47 26.99
C SER A 94 17.52 -24.95 25.56
N LYS A 95 17.90 -25.80 24.59
CA LYS A 95 17.96 -25.43 23.17
C LYS A 95 16.58 -25.25 22.57
N ILE A 96 15.63 -26.13 22.92
CA ILE A 96 14.22 -26.00 22.50
C ILE A 96 13.63 -24.67 23.00
N LYS A 97 13.86 -24.32 24.28
CA LYS A 97 13.40 -23.04 24.83
C LYS A 97 14.02 -21.83 24.13
N GLN A 98 15.30 -21.90 23.78
CA GLN A 98 15.98 -20.85 23.03
C GLN A 98 15.38 -20.70 21.62
N GLN A 99 15.13 -21.81 20.92
CA GLN A 99 14.50 -21.79 19.61
C GLN A 99 13.07 -21.24 19.66
N PHE A 100 12.30 -21.60 20.69
CA PHE A 100 10.95 -21.04 20.90
C PHE A 100 11.00 -19.53 21.08
N LYS A 101 11.90 -19.02 21.94
CA LYS A 101 12.06 -17.57 22.14
C LYS A 101 12.50 -16.85 20.87
N GLN A 102 13.44 -17.43 20.13
CA GLN A 102 13.86 -16.89 18.83
C GLN A 102 12.69 -16.80 17.84
N HIS A 103 11.81 -17.81 17.83
CA HIS A 103 10.61 -17.81 16.99
C HIS A 103 9.55 -16.80 17.48
N GLU A 104 9.36 -16.64 18.79
CA GLU A 104 8.49 -15.59 19.34
C GLU A 104 8.96 -14.19 18.94
N ASP A 105 10.27 -13.91 19.11
CA ASP A 105 10.87 -12.64 18.71
C ASP A 105 10.70 -12.39 17.21
N PHE A 106 10.83 -13.44 16.39
CA PHE A 106 10.56 -13.40 14.96
C PHE A 106 9.08 -13.05 14.66
N MET A 107 8.12 -13.67 15.34
CA MET A 107 6.69 -13.40 15.14
C MET A 107 6.30 -11.96 15.53
N VAL A 108 6.92 -11.41 16.57
CA VAL A 108 6.77 -9.99 16.95
C VAL A 108 7.35 -9.08 15.86
N ASN A 109 8.55 -9.40 15.36
CA ASN A 109 9.18 -8.66 14.27
C ASN A 109 8.33 -8.69 12.99
N LEU A 110 7.77 -9.86 12.63
CA LEU A 110 6.86 -10.02 11.50
C LEU A 110 5.63 -9.10 11.65
N THR A 111 5.06 -9.01 12.85
CA THR A 111 3.87 -8.15 13.12
C THR A 111 4.21 -6.67 12.96
N ARG A 112 5.39 -6.25 13.46
CA ARG A 112 5.82 -4.85 13.38
C ARG A 112 5.93 -4.36 11.93
N ASN A 113 6.45 -5.21 11.05
CA ASN A 113 6.70 -4.87 9.65
C ASN A 113 5.48 -5.05 8.73
N GLN A 114 4.38 -5.63 9.24
CA GLN A 114 3.11 -5.72 8.51
C GLN A 114 2.61 -4.35 8.04
N SER A 115 2.80 -3.30 8.86
CA SER A 115 2.40 -1.93 8.52
C SER A 115 3.13 -1.40 7.28
N GLY A 116 4.43 -1.66 7.15
CA GLY A 116 5.23 -1.25 5.99
C GLY A 116 4.76 -1.88 4.69
N ILE A 117 4.37 -3.15 4.71
CA ILE A 117 3.79 -3.82 3.52
C ILE A 117 2.47 -3.16 3.14
N GLY A 118 1.62 -2.83 4.12
CA GLY A 118 0.39 -2.07 3.89
C GLY A 118 0.66 -0.69 3.26
N ASP A 119 1.69 0.00 3.72
CA ASP A 119 2.08 1.31 3.18
C ASP A 119 2.54 1.23 1.72
N VAL A 120 3.31 0.21 1.35
CA VAL A 120 3.71 -0.04 -0.05
C VAL A 120 2.48 -0.27 -0.94
N LEU A 121 1.50 -1.04 -0.48
CA LEU A 121 0.25 -1.32 -1.21
C LEU A 121 -0.60 -0.06 -1.38
N ASN A 122 -0.72 0.75 -0.32
CA ASN A 122 -1.45 2.02 -0.37
C ASN A 122 -0.82 2.99 -1.38
N LYS A 123 0.50 3.13 -1.36
CA LYS A 123 1.25 3.98 -2.30
C LYS A 123 1.14 3.46 -3.74
N ALA A 124 1.24 2.16 -3.94
CA ALA A 124 1.02 1.54 -5.26
C ALA A 124 -0.40 1.83 -5.79
N GLY A 125 -1.43 1.70 -4.94
CA GLY A 125 -2.81 2.04 -5.31
C GLY A 125 -2.96 3.50 -5.75
N ALA A 126 -2.33 4.44 -5.04
CA ALA A 126 -2.33 5.85 -5.41
C ALA A 126 -1.65 6.10 -6.77
N LEU A 127 -0.54 5.41 -7.05
CA LEU A 127 0.16 5.51 -8.33
C LEU A 127 -0.66 4.92 -9.48
N LEU A 128 -1.30 3.77 -9.28
CA LEU A 128 -2.13 3.13 -10.29
C LEU A 128 -3.39 3.96 -10.64
N ALA A 129 -3.90 4.72 -9.69
CA ALA A 129 -5.03 5.64 -9.89
C ALA A 129 -4.63 6.95 -10.63
N THR A 130 -3.34 7.19 -10.84
CA THR A 130 -2.85 8.41 -11.50
C THR A 130 -2.75 8.21 -13.01
N ASP A 131 -3.21 9.18 -13.82
CA ASP A 131 -3.10 9.16 -15.29
C ASP A 131 -1.73 9.63 -15.83
N ARG A 132 -0.77 9.83 -14.94
CA ARG A 132 0.57 10.34 -15.26
C ARG A 132 1.58 9.23 -15.57
N LEU A 133 1.23 7.99 -15.23
CA LEU A 133 2.01 6.81 -15.54
C LEU A 133 1.46 6.15 -16.80
N ASN A 134 2.35 5.67 -17.66
CA ASN A 134 1.96 4.86 -18.81
C ASN A 134 1.56 3.43 -18.36
N GLU A 135 0.97 2.66 -19.25
CA GLU A 135 0.52 1.30 -18.92
C GLU A 135 1.68 0.35 -18.59
N ASP A 136 2.87 0.55 -19.16
CA ASP A 136 4.05 -0.27 -18.86
C ASP A 136 4.54 -0.04 -17.42
N GLU A 137 4.57 1.21 -16.95
CA GLU A 137 4.90 1.60 -15.58
C GLU A 137 3.85 1.07 -14.60
N LYS A 138 2.57 1.22 -14.91
CA LYS A 138 1.48 0.66 -14.10
C LYS A 138 1.56 -0.87 -14.05
N SER A 139 1.91 -1.52 -15.15
CA SER A 139 2.12 -2.97 -15.22
C SER A 139 3.30 -3.42 -14.35
N ALA A 140 4.41 -2.67 -14.37
CA ALA A 140 5.56 -2.93 -13.51
C ALA A 140 5.21 -2.82 -12.02
N ILE A 141 4.49 -1.76 -11.62
CA ILE A 141 4.02 -1.58 -10.23
C ILE A 141 3.14 -2.74 -9.79
N ARG A 142 2.20 -3.20 -10.63
CA ARG A 142 1.34 -4.36 -10.32
C ARG A 142 2.16 -5.63 -10.12
N LYS A 143 3.18 -5.88 -10.96
CA LYS A 143 4.08 -7.04 -10.83
C LYS A 143 4.88 -6.97 -9.54
N GLN A 144 5.44 -5.80 -9.20
CA GLN A 144 6.19 -5.58 -7.97
C GLN A 144 5.34 -5.86 -6.74
N VAL A 145 4.12 -5.31 -6.70
CA VAL A 145 3.15 -5.56 -5.62
C VAL A 145 2.77 -7.04 -5.51
N TYR A 146 2.55 -7.70 -6.65
CA TYR A 146 2.24 -9.13 -6.66
C TYR A 146 3.39 -9.95 -6.04
N MET A 147 4.62 -9.75 -6.50
CA MET A 147 5.80 -10.46 -5.99
C MET A 147 6.04 -10.19 -4.51
N LEU A 148 5.85 -8.93 -4.08
CA LEU A 148 5.95 -8.55 -2.68
C LEU A 148 4.96 -9.33 -1.81
N ASN A 149 3.69 -9.38 -2.25
CA ASN A 149 2.63 -10.07 -1.53
C ASN A 149 2.86 -11.57 -1.48
N ASP A 150 3.27 -12.17 -2.59
CA ASP A 150 3.61 -13.59 -2.68
C ASP A 150 4.73 -13.94 -1.69
N LYS A 151 5.82 -13.15 -1.69
CA LYS A 151 6.96 -13.39 -0.81
C LYS A 151 6.61 -13.25 0.68
N TRP A 152 5.83 -12.22 1.01
CA TRP A 152 5.33 -12.02 2.36
C TRP A 152 4.48 -13.21 2.83
N GLU A 153 3.59 -13.70 1.98
CA GLU A 153 2.71 -14.82 2.29
C GLU A 153 3.50 -16.13 2.48
N GLU A 154 4.52 -16.38 1.66
CA GLU A 154 5.44 -17.51 1.85
C GLU A 154 6.12 -17.47 3.23
N ILE A 155 6.64 -16.31 3.63
CA ILE A 155 7.29 -16.11 4.94
C ILE A 155 6.29 -16.30 6.07
N ARG A 156 5.09 -15.72 5.94
CA ARG A 156 4.01 -15.86 6.92
C ARG A 156 3.61 -17.32 7.12
N MET A 157 3.41 -18.06 6.02
CA MET A 157 3.03 -19.47 6.05
C MET A 157 4.14 -20.33 6.65
N SER A 158 5.39 -20.09 6.27
CA SER A 158 6.55 -20.81 6.81
C SER A 158 6.70 -20.58 8.32
N ALA A 159 6.51 -19.34 8.77
CA ALA A 159 6.56 -18.98 10.19
C ALA A 159 5.45 -19.66 11.00
N MET A 160 4.23 -19.75 10.45
CA MET A 160 3.10 -20.44 11.08
C MET A 160 3.23 -21.96 11.11
N GLN A 161 3.74 -22.56 10.02
CA GLN A 161 3.99 -24.00 9.98
C GLN A 161 4.94 -24.42 11.09
N ARG A 162 5.96 -23.60 11.37
CA ARG A 162 6.91 -23.86 12.45
C ARG A 162 6.30 -23.78 13.85
N GLN A 163 5.27 -22.96 14.06
CA GLN A 163 4.55 -22.92 15.34
C GLN A 163 3.75 -24.20 15.61
N THR A 164 3.36 -24.90 14.55
CA THR A 164 2.51 -26.10 14.62
C THR A 164 3.33 -27.39 14.66
N LYS A 165 4.64 -27.32 14.36
CA LYS A 165 5.59 -28.41 14.53
C LYS A 165 6.07 -28.48 15.97
#